data_AF-A0A7J7MR69-F1
#
_entry.id   AF-A0A7J7MR69-F1
#
_cell.length_a   1.000
_cell.length_b   1.000
_cell.length_c   1.000
_cell.angle_alpha   90.00
_cell.angle_beta   90.00
_cell.angle_gamma   90.00
#
_symmetry.space_group_name_H-M   'P 1'
#
loop_
_entity.id
_entity.type
_entity.pdbx_description
1 polymer ?
#
loop_
_entity_poly.entity_id
_entity_poly.type
_entity_poly.pdbx_seq_one_letter_code
_entity_poly.pdbx_strand_id
1 'polypeptide(L)' 'MKKITCALMLVLLLVSFQMNTVESAASDCLDACQTGCAVSYIRDPKRMSRCDRKCTIKCKPGRNSLNP' A
#
# COMPACT_ATOMS: atom_id res chain seq x y z
N MET A 1 -20.72 25.53 -23.28
CA MET A 1 -20.10 24.19 -23.14
C MET A 1 -18.66 24.26 -22.58
N LYS A 2 -17.71 24.92 -23.25
CA LYS A 2 -16.28 24.98 -22.83
C LYS A 2 -16.05 25.36 -21.35
N LYS A 3 -16.79 26.36 -20.86
CA LYS A 3 -16.68 26.88 -19.47
C LYS A 3 -17.12 25.85 -18.41
N ILE A 4 -18.14 25.04 -18.73
CA ILE A 4 -18.68 24.01 -17.83
C ILE A 4 -17.70 22.83 -17.74
N THR A 5 -17.10 22.45 -18.87
CA THR A 5 -16.06 21.42 -18.91
C THR A 5 -14.83 21.80 -18.09
N CYS A 6 -14.37 23.06 -18.18
CA CYS A 6 -13.26 23.54 -17.36
C CYS A 6 -13.58 23.51 -15.86
N ALA A 7 -14.80 23.92 -15.48
CA ALA A 7 -15.23 23.86 -14.08
C ALA A 7 -15.27 22.42 -13.55
N LEU A 8 -15.78 21.46 -14.35
CA LEU A 8 -15.82 20.05 -13.96
C LEU A 8 -14.42 19.45 -13.76
N MET A 9 -13.48 19.79 -14.65
CA MET A 9 -12.09 19.34 -14.57
C MET A 9 -11.38 19.88 -13.32
N LEU A 10 -11.61 21.15 -12.98
CA LEU A 10 -11.06 21.77 -11.77
C LEU A 10 -11.59 21.10 -10.50
N VAL A 11 -12.89 20.79 -10.45
CA VAL A 11 -13.49 20.10 -9.31
C VAL A 11 -12.90 18.70 -9.13
N LEU A 12 -12.73 17.93 -10.21
CA LEU A 12 -12.14 16.58 -10.16
C LEU A 12 -10.68 16.60 -9.67
N LEU A 13 -9.89 17.57 -10.12
CA LEU A 13 -8.52 17.76 -9.64
C LEU A 13 -8.49 18.07 -8.14
N LEU A 14 -9.33 19.00 -7.67
CA LEU A 14 -9.40 19.38 -6.25
C LEU A 14 -9.79 18.19 -5.36
N VAL A 15 -10.73 17.35 -5.80
CA VAL A 15 -11.10 16.11 -5.07
C VAL A 15 -9.92 15.12 -5.01
N SER A 16 -9.11 15.06 -6.06
CA SER A 16 -7.92 14.18 -6.11
C SER A 16 -6.82 14.65 -5.15
N PHE A 17 -6.63 15.97 -5.00
CA PHE A 17 -5.67 16.54 -4.04
C PHE A 17 -6.12 16.40 -2.57
N GLN A 18 -7.44 16.31 -2.32
CA GLN A 18 -8.02 16.07 -1.00
C GLN A 18 -8.03 14.58 -0.62
N MET A 19 -7.57 13.69 -1.51
CA MET A 19 -7.27 12.32 -1.12
C MET A 19 -6.03 12.35 -0.24
N ASN A 20 -6.24 12.53 1.07
CA ASN A 20 -5.27 12.16 2.06
C ASN A 20 -4.77 10.77 1.69
N THR A 21 -3.50 10.69 1.31
CA THR A 21 -2.81 9.41 1.16
C THR A 21 -2.90 8.74 2.52
N VAL A 22 -3.89 7.85 2.67
CA VAL A 22 -3.98 6.99 3.84
C VAL A 22 -2.68 6.22 3.89
N GLU A 23 -1.85 6.56 4.88
CA GLU A 23 -0.65 5.81 5.19
C GLU A 23 -1.12 4.38 5.41
N SER A 24 -0.78 3.50 4.47
CA SER A 24 -1.17 2.09 4.52
C SER A 24 -0.70 1.56 5.86
N ALA A 25 -1.64 1.18 6.72
CA ALA A 25 -1.29 0.79 8.08
C ALA A 25 -0.31 -0.37 8.01
N ALA A 26 0.57 -0.52 9.00
CA ALA A 26 1.53 -1.63 9.03
C ALA A 26 0.85 -3.02 8.89
N SER A 27 -0.43 -3.13 9.27
CA SER A 27 -1.30 -4.28 9.02
C SER A 27 -1.63 -4.49 7.53
N ASP A 28 -1.95 -3.42 6.79
CA ASP A 28 -2.24 -3.49 5.36
C ASP A 28 -0.99 -3.86 4.56
N CYS A 29 0.18 -3.36 4.96
CA CYS A 29 1.45 -3.78 4.37
C CYS A 29 1.70 -5.27 4.59
N LEU A 30 1.51 -5.75 5.83
CA LEU A 30 1.77 -7.14 6.18
C LEU A 30 0.83 -8.07 5.41
N ASP A 31 -0.47 -7.78 5.43
CA ASP A 31 -1.49 -8.60 4.76
C ASP A 31 -1.28 -8.65 3.23
N ALA A 32 -1.03 -7.50 2.60
CA ALA A 32 -0.75 -7.45 1.16
C ALA A 32 0.53 -8.23 0.80
N CYS A 33 1.57 -8.15 1.65
CA CYS A 33 2.81 -8.87 1.44
C CYS A 33 2.62 -10.39 1.59
N GLN A 34 1.90 -10.83 2.63
CA GLN A 34 1.60 -12.25 2.86
C GLN A 34 0.72 -12.83 1.76
N THR A 35 -0.27 -12.07 1.28
CA THR A 35 -1.10 -12.45 0.13
C THR A 35 -0.24 -12.65 -1.13
N GLY A 36 0.73 -11.76 -1.37
CA GLY A 36 1.70 -11.93 -2.46
C GLY A 36 2.57 -13.17 -2.31
N CYS A 37 3.02 -13.50 -1.10
CA CYS A 37 3.74 -14.74 -0.80
C CYS A 37 2.86 -15.96 -1.09
N ALA A 38 1.59 -15.94 -0.66
CA ALA A 38 0.63 -17.01 -0.85
C ALA A 38 0.41 -17.36 -2.31
N VAL A 39 0.20 -16.34 -3.15
CA VAL A 39 0.02 -16.52 -4.60
C VAL A 39 1.30 -17.01 -5.26
N SER A 40 2.46 -16.48 -4.86
CA SER A 40 3.74 -16.76 -5.54
C SER A 40 4.37 -18.10 -5.15
N TYR A 41 4.10 -18.60 -3.95
CA TYR A 41 4.79 -19.76 -3.37
C TYR A 41 3.85 -20.86 -2.89
N ILE A 42 2.63 -20.94 -3.42
CA ILE A 42 1.62 -21.95 -3.04
C ILE A 42 2.13 -23.40 -3.16
N ARG A 43 3.07 -23.67 -4.07
CA ARG A 43 3.67 -25.01 -4.27
C ARG A 43 5.00 -25.21 -3.53
N ASP A 44 5.50 -24.18 -2.85
CA ASP A 44 6.81 -24.16 -2.21
C ASP A 44 6.72 -23.67 -0.75
N PRO A 45 6.34 -24.54 0.21
CA PRO A 45 6.10 -24.14 1.60
C PRO A 45 7.36 -23.55 2.28
N LYS A 46 8.56 -23.99 1.86
CA LYS A 46 9.83 -23.41 2.34
C LYS A 46 10.05 -21.98 1.88
N ARG A 47 9.62 -21.62 0.67
CA ARG A 47 9.73 -20.24 0.15
C ARG A 47 8.64 -19.36 0.74
N MET A 48 7.43 -19.89 0.91
CA MET A 48 6.33 -19.24 1.61
C MET A 48 6.77 -18.72 2.98
N SER A 49 7.25 -19.61 3.86
CA SER A 49 7.67 -19.26 5.22
C SER A 49 8.81 -18.22 5.26
N ARG A 50 9.75 -18.27 4.30
CA ARG A 50 10.80 -17.26 4.19
C ARG A 50 10.26 -15.90 3.73
N CYS A 51 9.29 -15.92 2.83
CA CYS A 51 8.61 -14.72 2.34
C CYS A 51 7.82 -14.05 3.48
N ASP A 52 7.06 -14.82 4.27
CA ASP A 52 6.32 -14.32 5.45
C ASP A 52 7.25 -13.64 6.47
N ARG A 53 8.42 -14.25 6.75
CA ARG A 53 9.41 -13.66 7.65
C ARG A 53 9.95 -12.32 7.11
N LYS A 54 10.14 -12.20 5.80
CA LYS A 54 10.55 -10.94 5.15
C LYS A 54 9.44 -9.89 5.22
N CYS A 55 8.18 -10.27 5.04
CA CYS A 55 7.04 -9.37 5.18
C CYS A 55 6.98 -8.76 6.58
N THR A 56 7.25 -9.56 7.62
CA THR A 56 7.30 -9.06 9.00
C THR A 56 8.41 -8.02 9.18
N ILE A 57 9.61 -8.24 8.63
CA ILE A 57 10.73 -7.27 8.71
C ILE A 57 10.42 -6.00 7.91
N LYS A 58 9.83 -6.15 6.72
CA LYS A 58 9.53 -5.04 5.81
C LYS A 58 8.41 -4.14 6.35
N CYS A 59 7.36 -4.74 6.90
CA CYS A 59 6.14 -4.05 7.32
C CYS A 59 6.11 -3.71 8.82
N LYS A 60 6.95 -4.33 9.65
CA LYS A 60 7.28 -3.86 11.00
C LYS A 60 8.76 -3.47 11.05
N PRO A 61 9.15 -2.31 10.50
CA PRO A 61 10.46 -1.76 10.80
C PRO A 61 10.52 -1.52 12.30
N GLY A 62 11.33 -2.28 13.02
CA GLY A 62 11.57 -2.03 14.42
C GLY A 62 12.17 -0.64 14.56
N ARG A 63 11.40 0.33 15.07
CA ARG A 63 11.78 1.63 15.67
C ARG A 63 13.04 2.36 15.11
N ASN A 64 13.40 2.17 13.85
CA ASN A 64 14.52 2.85 13.21
C ASN A 64 14.04 3.84 12.13
N SER A 65 12.73 3.91 11.91
CA SER A 65 12.07 4.98 11.17
C SER A 65 11.32 5.86 12.16
N LEU A 66 12.06 6.49 13.08
CA LEU A 66 11.53 7.61 13.86
C LEU A 66 11.75 8.89 13.03
N ASN A 67 10.67 9.35 12.40
CA ASN A 67 10.32 10.76 12.09
C ASN A 67 11.17 11.54 11.07
N PRO A 68 10.65 12.64 10.48
CA PRO A 68 9.31 13.25 10.64
C PRO A 68 8.36 13.05 9.45
#